data_AF-F3CF29-F1
#
_entry.id   AF-F3CF29-F1
#
_cell.length_a   1.000
_cell.length_b   1.000
_cell.length_c   1.000
_cell.angle_alpha   90.00
_cell.angle_beta   90.00
_cell.angle_gamma   90.00
#
_symmetry.space_group_name_H-M   'P 1'
#
loop_
_entity.id
_entity.type
_entity.pdbx_description
1 polymer ?
#
loop_
_entity_poly.entity_id
_entity_poly.type
_entity_poly.pdbx_seq_one_letter_code
_entity_poly.pdbx_strand_id
1 'polypeptide(L)' 'MLLLTRREGENIMIGDGIQIQVLSVSEDTGNVLIQIEAPDVVEAQGRTVGNEVTAHKPGPVITHKRRWRSL' A
#
# COMPACT_ATOMS: atom_id res chain seq x y z
N MET A 1 3.85 -15.60 16.06
CA MET A 1 3.47 -14.41 15.27
C MET A 1 3.35 -13.24 16.22
N LEU A 2 4.08 -12.15 15.99
CA LEU A 2 4.07 -10.95 16.83
C LEU A 2 3.44 -9.81 16.04
N LEU A 3 2.48 -9.10 16.63
CA LEU A 3 1.85 -7.91 16.04
C LEU A 3 2.18 -6.71 16.91
N LEU A 4 2.67 -5.65 16.27
CA LEU A 4 3.00 -4.38 16.91
C LEU A 4 2.35 -3.26 16.11
N THR A 5 1.82 -2.27 16.81
CA THR A 5 1.33 -1.03 16.19
C THR A 5 2.38 0.04 16.39
N ARG A 6 2.67 0.80 15.33
CA ARG A 6 3.59 1.93 15.37
C ARG A 6 2.94 3.18 14.81
N ARG A 7 3.16 4.31 15.48
CA ARG A 7 2.81 5.64 14.98
C ARG A 7 3.98 6.26 14.23
N GLU A 8 3.72 7.34 13.51
CA GLU A 8 4.77 8.17 12.91
C GLU A 8 5.81 8.58 13.96
N GLY A 9 7.09 8.44 13.61
CA GLY A 9 8.23 8.66 14.48
C GLY A 9 8.61 7.47 15.39
N GLU A 10 7.73 6.47 15.55
CA GLU A 10 8.03 5.29 16.37
C GLU A 10 8.89 4.27 15.62
N ASN A 11 9.67 3.50 16.38
CA ASN A 11 10.54 2.44 15.85
C ASN A 11 10.25 1.07 16.47
N ILE A 12 10.73 0.03 15.77
CA ILE A 12 10.80 -1.35 16.22
C ILE A 12 12.27 -1.77 16.17
N MET A 13 12.78 -2.34 17.26
CA MET A 13 14.08 -2.99 17.27
C MET A 13 13.91 -4.51 17.14
N ILE A 14 14.74 -5.13 16.30
CA ILE A 14 14.82 -6.60 16.17
C ILE A 14 16.27 -7.01 16.49
N GLY A 15 16.45 -7.71 17.61
CA GLY A 15 17.78 -7.96 18.16
C GLY A 15 18.51 -6.64 18.44
N ASP A 16 19.83 -6.63 18.18
CA ASP A 16 20.69 -5.48 18.51
C ASP A 16 21.11 -4.66 17.29
N GLY A 17 20.70 -5.05 16.08
CA GLY A 17 21.25 -4.49 14.84
C GLY A 17 20.24 -4.05 13.79
N ILE A 18 18.96 -4.40 13.94
CA ILE A 18 17.93 -4.06 12.95
C ILE A 18 16.92 -3.10 13.58
N GLN A 19 16.74 -1.95 12.93
CA GLN A 19 15.74 -0.96 13.30
C GLN A 19 14.78 -0.72 12.15
N ILE A 20 13.50 -0.68 12.46
CA ILE A 20 12.44 -0.34 11.51
C ILE A 20 11.72 0.90 12.06
N GLN A 21 11.81 2.02 11.37
CA GLN A 21 11.19 3.27 11.79
C GLN A 21 10.06 3.67 10.84
N VAL A 22 8.92 4.07 11.40
CA VAL A 22 7.84 4.70 10.62
C VAL A 22 8.16 6.18 10.48
N LEU A 23 8.54 6.61 9.28
CA LEU A 23 8.90 8.00 9.02
C LEU A 23 7.68 8.89 8.77
N SER A 24 6.71 8.40 8.01
CA SER A 24 5.47 9.12 7.77
C SER A 24 4.33 8.20 7.38
N VAL A 25 3.10 8.64 7.67
CA VAL A 25 1.87 7.95 7.25
C VAL A 25 1.03 8.91 6.42
N SER A 26 0.76 8.55 5.18
CA SER A 26 -0.13 9.31 4.30
C SER A 26 -1.53 8.71 4.35
N GLU A 27 -2.48 9.41 4.98
CA GLU A 27 -3.89 8.98 4.99
C GLU A 27 -4.51 9.01 3.59
N ASP A 28 -4.14 10.00 2.77
CA ASP A 28 -4.69 10.18 1.42
C ASP A 28 -4.36 9.01 0.48
N THR A 29 -3.13 8.50 0.56
CA THR A 29 -2.66 7.41 -0.31
C THR A 29 -2.71 6.04 0.36
N GLY A 30 -2.88 6.00 1.68
CA GLY A 30 -2.72 4.79 2.49
C GLY A 30 -1.27 4.27 2.57
N ASN A 31 -0.30 5.03 2.04
CA ASN A 31 1.10 4.61 2.05
C ASN A 31 1.77 4.95 3.38
N VAL A 32 2.70 4.09 3.78
CA VAL A 32 3.57 4.31 4.94
C VAL A 32 5.01 4.36 4.46
N LEU A 33 5.71 5.44 4.80
CA LEU A 33 7.14 5.55 4.57
C LEU A 33 7.87 4.91 5.75
N ILE A 34 8.67 3.89 5.47
CA ILE A 34 9.41 3.13 6.47
C ILE A 34 10.89 3.17 6.14
N GLN A 35 11.72 3.41 7.14
CA GLN A 35 13.17 3.26 7.08
C GLN A 35 13.58 1.95 7.75
N ILE A 36 14.49 1.22 7.11
CA ILE A 36 15.08 0.01 7.66
C ILE A 36 16.58 0.24 7.74
N GLU A 37 17.12 0.18 8.95
CA GLU A 37 18.56 0.18 9.21
C GLU A 37 18.95 -1.23 9.65
N ALA A 38 19.94 -1.81 8.97
CA ALA A 38 20.41 -3.15 9.25
C ALA A 38 21.92 -3.25 8.95
N PRO A 39 22.65 -4.20 9.55
CA PRO A 39 24.06 -4.42 9.25
C PRO A 39 24.21 -5.05 7.86
N ASP A 40 25.36 -4.86 7.22
CA ASP A 40 25.62 -5.30 5.83
C ASP A 40 25.40 -6.80 5.57
N VAL A 41 25.47 -7.63 6.62
CA VAL A 41 25.21 -9.08 6.53
C VAL A 41 23.74 -9.42 6.33
N VAL A 42 22.83 -8.45 6.53
CA VAL A 42 21.37 -8.62 6.41
C VAL A 42 20.88 -7.86 5.18
N GLU A 43 20.28 -8.59 4.25
CA GLU A 43 19.61 -7.97 3.11
C GLU A 43 18.19 -7.51 3.49
N ALA A 44 17.88 -6.25 3.21
CA ALA A 44 16.51 -5.72 3.27
C ALA A 44 15.93 -5.67 1.84
N GLN A 45 14.82 -6.37 1.62
CA GLN A 45 14.16 -6.42 0.31
C GLN A 45 12.70 -5.99 0.43
N GLY A 46 12.29 -5.05 -0.43
CA GLY A 46 10.89 -4.70 -0.62
C GLY A 46 10.23 -5.68 -1.59
N ARG A 47 9.13 -6.31 -1.18
CA ARG A 47 8.30 -7.12 -2.09
C ARG A 47 7.09 -6.31 -2.53
N THR A 48 7.04 -5.97 -3.81
CA THR A 48 5.80 -5.48 -4.42
C THR A 48 4.82 -6.64 -4.52
N VAL A 49 3.88 -6.72 -3.59
CA VAL A 49 2.74 -7.64 -3.74
C VAL A 49 1.76 -6.91 -4.66
N GLY A 50 1.71 -7.35 -5.92
CA GLY A 50 0.70 -6.85 -6.86
C GLY A 50 -0.68 -7.03 -6.25
N ASN A 51 -1.40 -5.93 -6.09
CA ASN A 51 -2.75 -5.95 -5.59
C ASN A 51 -3.66 -6.51 -6.69
N GLU A 52 -3.82 -7.83 -6.80
CA GLU A 52 -4.88 -8.46 -7.61
C GLU A 52 -6.27 -8.26 -6.96
N VAL A 53 -6.50 -7.09 -6.35
CA VAL A 53 -7.83 -6.67 -5.90
C VAL A 53 -8.55 -6.11 -7.11
N THR A 54 -9.25 -7.02 -7.80
CA THR A 54 -10.35 -6.75 -8.74
C THR A 54 -10.15 -5.53 -9.64
N ALA A 55 -9.55 -5.74 -10.81
CA ALA A 55 -9.87 -4.92 -11.96
C ALA A 55 -11.40 -4.86 -12.06
N HIS A 56 -12.00 -3.76 -11.62
CA HIS A 56 -13.41 -3.50 -11.80
C HIS A 56 -13.62 -3.43 -13.31
N LYS A 57 -14.01 -4.57 -13.91
CA LYS A 57 -14.56 -4.55 -15.26
C LYS A 57 -15.78 -3.64 -15.16
N PRO A 58 -15.83 -2.51 -15.89
CA PRO A 58 -17.06 -1.74 -15.94
C PRO A 58 -18.16 -2.69 -16.41
N GLY A 59 -19.20 -2.85 -15.58
CA GLY A 59 -20.38 -3.62 -15.93
C GLY A 59 -20.95 -3.11 -17.26
N PRO A 60 -21.74 -3.93 -17.97
CA PRO A 60 -22.26 -3.58 -19.30
C PRO A 60 -22.96 -2.21 -19.25
N VAL A 61 -22.39 -1.23 -19.94
CA VAL A 61 -22.98 0.11 -20.09
C VAL A 61 -24.13 -0.01 -21.08
N ILE A 62 -25.36 -0.09 -20.56
CA ILE A 62 -26.55 -0.06 -21.40
C ILE A 62 -26.72 1.36 -21.94
N THR A 63 -26.33 1.56 -23.20
CA THR A 63 -26.56 2.81 -23.92
C THR A 63 -27.93 2.73 -24.59
N HIS A 64 -28.92 3.43 -24.01
CA HIS A 64 -30.25 3.54 -24.62
C HIS A 64 -30.21 4.53 -25.80
N LYS A 65 -30.26 4.02 -27.03
CA LYS A 65 -30.36 4.87 -28.23
C LYS A 65 -31.77 5.47 -28.32
N ARG A 66 -31.92 6.77 -28.01
CA ARG A 66 -33.16 7.48 -28.33
C ARG A 66 -33.25 7.64 -29.84
N ARG A 67 -34.25 7.01 -30.45
CA ARG A 67 -34.62 7.23 -31.85
C ARG A 67 -35.25 8.62 -31.96
N TRP A 68 -34.58 9.54 -32.63
CA TRP A 68 -35.16 10.84 -33.00
C TRP A 68 -36.34 10.58 -33.94
N ARG A 69 -37.53 11.03 -33.56
CA ARG A 69 -38.66 11.14 -34.50
C ARG A 69 -38.66 12.58 -34.99
N SER A 70 -38.35 12.77 -36.27
CA SER A 70 -38.53 14.05 -36.94
C SER A 70 -40.02 14.39 -36.96
N LEU A 71 -40.35 15.65 -36.65
CA LEU A 71 -41.68 16.23 -36.82
C LEU A 71 -42.00 16.41 -38.31
#